data_AF-K9R0I6-F1
#
_entry.id   AF-K9R0I6-F1
#
_cell.length_a   1.000
_cell.length_b   1.000
_cell.length_c   1.000
_cell.angle_alpha   90.00
_cell.angle_beta   90.00
_cell.angle_gamma   90.00
#
_symmetry.space_group_name_H-M   'P 1'
#
loop_
_entity.id
_entity.type
_entity.pdbx_description
1 polymer ?
#
loop_
_entity_poly.entity_id
_entity_poly.type
_entity_poly.pdbx_seq_one_letter_code
_entity_poly.pdbx_strand_id
1 'polypeptide(L)' 'MLKFQADLIDTEGKLKIVEFEFQQSTINDYQLRQIIAKELPGWQLLSIWY' A
#
# COMPACT_ATOMS: atom_id res chain seq x y z
N MET A 1 14.17 5.37 -7.84
CA MET A 1 12.85 4.74 -7.98
C MET A 1 12.66 3.83 -6.78
N LEU A 2 11.59 4.03 -6.01
CA LEU A 2 11.29 3.21 -4.84
C LEU A 2 10.21 2.19 -5.23
N LYS A 3 10.44 0.94 -4.83
CA LYS A 3 9.48 -0.16 -4.96
C LYS A 3 9.14 -0.65 -3.57
N PHE A 4 7.88 -0.96 -3.37
CA PHE A 4 7.41 -1.62 -2.15
C PHE A 4 6.16 -2.40 -2.43
N GLN A 5 5.88 -3.31 -1.52
CA GLN A 5 4.73 -4.19 -1.58
C GLN A 5 3.92 -4.02 -0.28
N ALA A 6 2.62 -4.16 -0.41
CA ALA A 6 1.70 -4.07 0.71
C ALA A 6 0.71 -5.22 0.71
N ASP A 7 0.52 -5.80 1.89
CA ASP A 7 -0.56 -6.74 2.15
C ASP A 7 -1.84 -5.97 2.49
N LEU A 8 -2.91 -6.29 1.78
CA LEU A 8 -4.22 -5.66 1.92
C LEU A 8 -5.28 -6.73 2.16
N ILE A 9 -6.29 -6.40 2.97
CA ILE A 9 -7.47 -7.22 3.20
C ILE A 9 -8.74 -6.41 2.94
N ASP A 10 -9.73 -6.99 2.25
CA ASP A 10 -11.04 -6.35 2.08
C ASP A 10 -12.02 -6.72 3.22
N THR A 11 -13.22 -6.13 3.19
CA THR A 11 -14.27 -6.40 4.19
C THR A 11 -14.83 -7.82 4.13
N GLU A 12 -14.59 -8.56 3.05
CA GLU A 12 -14.97 -9.97 2.89
C GLU A 12 -13.85 -10.92 3.38
N GLY A 13 -12.72 -10.36 3.84
CA GLY A 13 -11.57 -11.12 4.32
C GLY A 13 -10.64 -11.61 3.21
N LYS A 14 -10.80 -11.14 1.97
CA LYS A 14 -9.91 -11.51 0.86
C LYS A 14 -8.59 -10.76 0.97
N LEU A 15 -7.50 -11.50 0.84
CA LEU A 15 -6.15 -10.95 0.84
C LEU A 15 -5.69 -10.60 -0.57
N LYS A 16 -4.96 -9.51 -0.69
CA LYS A 16 -4.31 -9.07 -1.93
C LYS A 16 -2.96 -8.45 -1.61
N ILE A 17 -1.95 -8.80 -2.40
CA ILE A 17 -0.65 -8.14 -2.37
C ILE A 17 -0.59 -7.16 -3.54
N VAL A 18 -0.20 -5.92 -3.29
CA VAL A 18 -0.05 -4.88 -4.32
C VAL A 18 1.36 -4.35 -4.29
N GLU A 19 2.02 -4.35 -5.45
CA GLU A 19 3.29 -3.65 -5.68
C GLU A 19 2.99 -2.21 -6.10
N PHE A 20 3.72 -1.27 -5.53
CA PHE A 20 3.68 0.11 -5.95
C PHE A 20 5.07 0.61 -6.32
N GLU A 21 5.11 1.47 -7.34
CA GLU A 21 6.33 2.09 -7.83
C GLU A 21 6.22 3.61 -7.74
N PHE A 22 7.20 4.22 -7.08
CA PHE A 22 7.26 5.67 -6.91
C PHE A 22 8.47 6.24 -7.62
N GLN A 23 8.23 7.24 -8.47
CA GLN A 23 9.29 8.00 -9.13
C GLN A 23 10.05 8.89 -8.14
N GLN A 24 9.45 9.21 -6.99
CA GLN A 24 10.09 9.98 -5.94
C GLN A 24 11.25 9.19 -5.31
N SER A 25 12.27 9.93 -4.85
CA SER A 25 13.46 9.36 -4.19
C SER A 25 13.22 9.03 -2.73
N THR A 26 12.17 9.57 -2.12
CA THR A 26 11.82 9.37 -0.70
C THR A 26 10.32 9.35 -0.53
N ILE A 27 9.82 8.44 0.30
CA ILE A 27 8.44 8.43 0.81
C ILE A 27 8.48 7.81 2.20
N ASN A 28 7.69 8.32 3.14
CA ASN A 28 7.57 7.72 4.47
C ASN A 28 6.29 6.88 4.60
N ASP A 29 6.27 5.99 5.59
CA ASP A 29 5.15 5.07 5.85
C ASP A 29 3.80 5.79 6.00
N TYR A 30 3.77 6.98 6.61
CA TYR A 30 2.54 7.75 6.76
C TYR A 30 1.98 8.18 5.40
N GLN A 31 2.83 8.77 4.54
CA GLN A 31 2.44 9.16 3.19
C GLN A 31 1.98 7.95 2.38
N LEU A 32 2.70 6.84 2.51
CA LEU A 32 2.35 5.60 1.84
C LEU A 32 0.95 5.11 2.25
N ARG A 33 0.66 5.07 3.55
CA ARG A 33 -0.67 4.70 4.07
C ARG A 33 -1.78 5.58 3.50
N GLN A 34 -1.56 6.89 3.38
CA GLN A 34 -2.53 7.82 2.79
C GLN A 34 -2.79 7.53 1.32
N ILE A 35 -1.75 7.21 0.55
CA ILE A 35 -1.89 6.90 -0.87
C ILE A 35 -2.63 5.58 -1.06
N ILE A 36 -2.27 4.54 -0.31
CA ILE A 36 -2.96 3.24 -0.36
C ILE A 36 -4.45 3.41 -0.04
N ALA A 37 -4.78 4.15 1.04
CA ALA A 37 -6.17 4.39 1.42
C ALA A 37 -6.97 5.17 0.36
N LYS A 38 -6.29 6.03 -0.41
CA LYS A 38 -6.90 6.81 -1.49
C LYS A 38 -7.09 6.00 -2.77
N GLU A 39 -6.09 5.23 -3.19
CA GLU A 39 -6.09 4.46 -4.44
C GLU A 39 -6.91 3.17 -4.34
N LEU A 40 -6.98 2.58 -3.15
CA LEU A 40 -7.64 1.29 -2.91
C LEU A 40 -8.72 1.43 -1.82
N PRO A 41 -9.80 2.19 -2.07
CA PRO A 41 -10.89 2.34 -1.12
C PRO A 41 -11.54 0.97 -0.83
N GLY A 42 -11.86 0.72 0.44
CA GLY A 42 -12.43 -0.55 0.90
C GLY A 42 -11.41 -1.64 1.20
N TRP A 43 -10.13 -1.40 0.93
CA TRP A 43 -9.04 -2.28 1.34
C TRP A 43 -8.32 -1.73 2.57
N GLN A 44 -8.19 -2.56 3.59
CA GLN A 44 -7.43 -2.26 4.80
C GLN A 44 -5.99 -2.74 4.64
N LEU A 45 -5.04 -1.84 4.90
CA LEU A 45 -3.63 -2.15 4.93
C LEU A 45 -3.24 -2.94 6.18
N LEU A 46 -2.57 -4.08 5.98
CA LEU A 46 -2.02 -4.92 7.04
C LEU A 46 -0.53 -4.63 7.26
N SER A 47 0.27 -4.71 6.19
CA SER A 47 1.73 -4.61 6.25
C SER A 47 2.30 -3.88 5.03
N ILE A 48 3.51 -3.34 5.17
CA ILE A 48 4.30 -2.77 4.07
C ILE A 48 5.71 -3.35 4.21
N TRP A 49 6.31 -3.81 3.11
CA TRP A 49 7.72 -4.19 3.05
C TRP A 49 8.39 -3.65 1.78
N TYR A 50 9.71 -3.48 1.85
CA TYR A 50 10.54 -2.80 0.85
C TYR A 50 11.68 -3.70 0.36
#